data_AF-A0A3B8XZ11-F1
#
_entry.id   AF-A0A3B8XZ11-F1
#
_cell.length_a   1.000
_cell.length_b   1.000
_cell.length_c   1.000
_cell.angle_alpha   90.00
_cell.angle_beta   90.00
_cell.angle_gamma   90.00
#
_symmetry.space_group_name_H-M   'P 1'
#
loop_
_entity.id
_entity.type
_entity.pdbx_description
1 polymer ?
#
loop_
_entity_poly.entity_id
_entity_poly.type
_entity_poly.pdbx_seq_one_letter_code
_entity_poly.pdbx_strand_id
1 'polypeptide(L)' 'LPKLASGEIVGTVAVSEGLHAAHPRNIEAKFAGGKVSGVKQPVADGAAASVAIVAVNTGGSLGEQ' A
#
# COMPACT_ATOMS: atom_id res chain seq x y z
N LEU A 1 -4.39 -16.80 -3.02
CA LEU A 1 -5.05 -16.32 -4.26
C LEU A 1 -6.45 -16.92 -4.49
N PRO A 2 -6.73 -18.22 -4.26
CA PRO A 2 -8.06 -18.79 -4.51
C PRO A 2 -9.21 -18.03 -3.82
N LYS A 3 -9.04 -17.61 -2.55
CA LYS A 3 -10.02 -16.82 -1.79
C LYS A 3 -10.31 -15.44 -2.36
N LEU A 4 -9.28 -14.79 -2.92
CA LEU A 4 -9.46 -13.49 -3.60
C LEU A 4 -10.21 -13.70 -4.92
N ALA A 5 -9.86 -14.76 -5.66
CA ALA A 5 -10.51 -15.11 -6.93
C ALA A 5 -11.97 -15.58 -6.75
N SER A 6 -12.28 -16.23 -5.63
CA SER A 6 -13.66 -16.65 -5.29
C SER A 6 -14.52 -15.52 -4.72
N GLY A 7 -13.93 -14.37 -4.38
CA GLY A 7 -14.63 -13.24 -3.74
C GLY A 7 -14.90 -13.44 -2.25
N GLU A 8 -14.28 -14.43 -1.60
CA GLU A 8 -14.41 -14.65 -0.15
C GLU A 8 -13.75 -13.52 0.66
N ILE A 9 -12.71 -12.90 0.10
CA ILE A 9 -12.01 -11.77 0.71
C ILE A 9 -11.91 -10.60 -0.25
N VAL A 10 -11.89 -9.39 0.30
CA VAL A 10 -11.66 -8.14 -0.44
C VAL A 10 -10.17 -7.80 -0.39
N GLY A 11 -9.60 -7.49 -1.55
CA GLY A 11 -8.25 -6.93 -1.68
C GLY A 11 -8.31 -5.46 -2.06
N THR A 12 -7.36 -4.66 -1.58
CA THR A 12 -7.22 -3.24 -1.97
C THR A 12 -5.81 -2.90 -2.40
N VAL A 13 -5.67 -1.78 -3.12
CA VAL A 13 -4.39 -1.18 -3.49
C VAL A 13 -4.32 0.23 -2.91
N ALA A 14 -3.39 0.44 -1.99
CA ALA A 14 -3.23 1.68 -1.24
C ALA A 14 -2.05 2.49 -1.80
N VAL A 15 -2.35 3.39 -2.73
CA VAL A 15 -1.35 4.23 -3.42
C VAL A 15 -1.34 5.65 -2.87
N SER A 16 -2.51 6.27 -2.74
CA SER A 16 -2.69 7.69 -2.40
C SER A 16 -2.36 8.02 -0.93
N GLU A 17 -1.78 9.21 -0.73
CA GLU A 17 -1.45 9.79 0.59
C GLU A 17 -2.06 11.20 0.79
N GLY A 18 -3.03 11.55 -0.07
CA GLY A 18 -3.76 12.80 0.00
C GLY A 18 -4.48 13.08 -1.30
N LEU A 19 -4.73 14.36 -1.58
CA LEU A 19 -5.43 14.81 -2.79
C LEU A 19 -4.54 14.87 -4.03
N HIS A 20 -3.23 14.65 -3.87
CA HIS A 20 -2.26 14.72 -4.95
C HIS A 20 -2.08 13.35 -5.62
N ALA A 21 -1.72 13.37 -6.91
CA ALA A 21 -1.29 12.15 -7.59
C ALA A 21 -0.03 11.57 -6.92
N ALA A 22 -0.01 10.26 -6.73
CA ALA A 22 1.15 9.58 -6.17
C ALA A 22 2.34 9.65 -7.14
N HIS A 23 3.50 9.98 -6.60
CA HIS A 23 4.75 10.14 -7.30
C HIS A 23 5.88 9.61 -6.39
N PRO A 24 6.94 8.97 -6.92
CA PRO A 24 8.03 8.45 -6.07
C PRO A 24 8.66 9.46 -5.10
N ARG A 25 8.57 10.76 -5.43
CA ARG A 25 9.07 11.88 -4.62
C ARG A 25 8.12 12.34 -3.50
N ASN A 26 6.84 11.97 -3.55
CA ASN A 26 5.84 12.41 -2.58
C ASN A 26 5.16 11.27 -1.80
N ILE A 27 5.59 10.02 -2.01
CA ILE A 27 5.22 8.90 -1.14
C ILE A 27 6.08 8.98 0.13
N GLU A 28 5.42 9.25 1.24
CA GLU A 28 5.97 9.34 2.59
C GLU A 28 5.93 8.01 3.32
N ALA A 29 4.98 7.12 3.03
CA ALA A 29 4.95 5.78 3.65
C ALA A 29 6.22 5.02 3.31
N LYS A 30 6.85 4.39 4.31
CA LYS A 30 8.17 3.76 4.19
C LYS A 30 8.12 2.30 4.57
N PHE A 31 9.04 1.55 3.97
CA PHE A 31 9.41 0.22 4.44
C PHE A 31 10.85 0.28 4.97
N ALA A 32 11.05 -0.13 6.22
CA ALA A 32 12.37 -0.23 6.82
C ALA A 32 12.36 -1.29 7.93
N GLY A 33 13.37 -2.16 7.94
CA GLY A 33 13.54 -3.15 9.01
C GLY A 33 12.36 -4.12 9.11
N GLY A 34 11.79 -4.51 7.96
CA GLY A 34 10.66 -5.43 7.88
C GLY A 34 9.31 -4.82 8.26
N LYS A 35 9.22 -3.50 8.46
CA LYS A 35 7.98 -2.83 8.88
C LYS A 35 7.58 -1.73 7.89
N VAL A 36 6.28 -1.64 7.65
CA VAL A 36 5.66 -0.52 6.91
C VAL A 36 5.14 0.52 7.91
N SER A 37 5.43 1.79 7.67
CA SER A 37 4.91 2.92 8.46
C SER A 37 4.47 4.06 7.54
N GLY A 38 3.29 4.66 7.80
CA GLY A 38 2.75 5.77 7.04
C GLY A 38 1.22 5.78 7.06
N VAL A 39 0.63 6.74 6.35
CA VAL A 39 -0.84 6.86 6.20
C VAL A 39 -1.20 6.85 4.73
N LYS A 40 -2.18 6.01 4.36
CA LYS A 40 -2.75 5.97 3.01
C LYS A 40 -4.19 6.46 3.05
N GLN A 41 -4.48 7.54 2.32
CA GLN A 41 -5.82 8.13 2.26
C GLN A 41 -5.99 9.00 1.00
N PRO A 42 -7.12 8.92 0.28
CA PRO A 42 -8.18 7.91 0.41
C PRO A 42 -7.76 6.54 -0.16
N VAL A 43 -8.30 5.45 0.39
CA VAL A 43 -8.11 4.08 -0.11
C VAL A 43 -9.49 3.44 -0.29
N ALA A 44 -9.83 3.08 -1.53
CA ALA A 44 -11.08 2.39 -1.84
C ALA A 44 -11.13 1.04 -1.11
N ASP A 45 -12.26 0.76 -0.45
CA ASP A 45 -12.51 -0.47 0.31
C ASP A 45 -11.47 -0.78 1.41
N GLY A 46 -10.66 0.21 1.80
CA GLY A 46 -9.56 0.01 2.76
C GLY A 46 -10.01 -0.52 4.12
N ALA A 47 -11.22 -0.16 4.56
CA ALA A 47 -11.81 -0.65 5.80
C ALA A 47 -12.36 -2.08 5.71
N ALA A 48 -12.72 -2.55 4.51
CA ALA A 48 -13.27 -3.89 4.28
C ALA A 48 -12.19 -4.91 3.82
N ALA A 49 -11.03 -4.43 3.40
CA ALA A 49 -9.97 -5.25 2.85
C ALA A 49 -9.37 -6.23 3.88
N SER A 50 -9.23 -7.49 3.49
CA SER A 50 -8.49 -8.50 4.25
C SER A 50 -7.01 -8.55 3.87
N VAL A 51 -6.66 -8.02 2.69
CA VAL A 51 -5.29 -7.92 2.20
C VAL A 51 -5.13 -6.59 1.47
N ALA A 52 -3.97 -5.95 1.64
CA ALA A 52 -3.65 -4.69 0.98
C ALA A 52 -2.28 -4.78 0.28
N ILE A 53 -2.21 -4.27 -0.94
CA ILE A 53 -0.95 -3.96 -1.62
C ILE A 53 -0.68 -2.47 -1.38
N VAL A 54 0.45 -2.15 -0.74
CA VAL A 54 0.77 -0.77 -0.32
C VAL A 54 1.99 -0.27 -1.07
N ALA A 55 1.85 0.87 -1.75
CA ALA A 55 3.00 1.55 -2.36
C ALA A 55 3.79 2.28 -1.28
N VAL A 56 5.09 2.03 -1.17
CA VAL A 56 5.96 2.63 -0.14
C VAL A 56 7.27 3.07 -0.75
N ASN A 57 7.92 4.02 -0.10
CA ASN A 57 9.25 4.49 -0.43
C ASN A 57 10.30 3.65 0.32
N THR A 58 11.23 3.04 -0.43
CA THR A 58 12.35 2.25 0.09
C THR A 58 13.67 3.03 0.13
N GLY A 59 13.62 4.35 0.00
CA GLY A 59 14.80 5.22 0.04
C GLY A 59 15.75 5.05 -1.16
N GLY A 60 15.29 4.46 -2.27
CA GLY A 60 16.12 4.20 -3.45
C GLY A 60 17.03 2.98 -3.33
N SER A 61 16.93 2.21 -2.24
CA SER A 61 17.57 0.90 -2.15
C SER A 61 16.86 -0.07 -3.10
N LEU A 62 17.61 -0.67 -4.01
CA LEU A 62 17.15 -1.74 -4.91
C LEU A 62 16.83 -2.98 -4.07
N GLY A 63 15.60 -3.04 -3.55
CA GLY A 63 15.06 -4.21 -2.85
C GLY A 63 15.71 -4.45 -1.49
N GLU A 64 15.05 -4.01 -0.42
CA GLU A 64 15.26 -4.61 0.90
C GLU A 64 14.75 -6.06 0.78
N GLN A 65 15.66 -7.04 0.86
CA GLN A 65 15.35 -8.47 0.79
C GLN A 65 14.70 -8.99 2.08
#